data_AF-A0AAU9FYP9-F1
#
_entry.id   AF-A0AAU9FYP9-F1
#
_cell.length_a   1.000
_cell.length_b   1.000
_cell.length_c   1.000
_cell.angle_alpha   90.00
_cell.angle_beta   90.00
_cell.angle_gamma   90.00
#
_symmetry.space_group_name_H-M   'P 1'
#
loop_
_entity.id
_entity.type
_entity.pdbx_description
1 polymer ?
#
loop_
_entity_poly.entity_id
_entity_poly.type
_entity_poly.pdbx_seq_one_letter_code
_entity_poly.pdbx_strand_id
1 'polypeptide(L)'
;MSRHSHSPKVCAEAAVVASSLPETELHKLWIHCNRCFEQFAIKRHVFFLLACQHVSCEKCVKSCLGRTPSDALIYTCPVCHKSVRGRQVNNAMPNNLKRMFHPEPWNLALDHIEKFQQTNQKHFDKYKEKKEKELDKLDKDIQLAKSVCQQHFREQQMLRVERRKLAMRVRQIKLQMVKKKEAERFYISQRRRSKEDRQGSTLGSRASPSFRKPMPPPQSMQATIDAANRRQQITSFLQDSNNSFDL
;
A
#
# COMPACT_ATOMS: atom_id res chain seq x y z
N MET A 1 -19.45 -7.70 7.28
CA MET A 1 -18.56 -7.17 6.23
C MET A 1 -17.26 -7.95 6.26
N SER A 2 -17.14 -8.92 5.35
CA SER A 2 -16.01 -9.85 5.27
C SER A 2 -14.75 -9.13 4.85
N ARG A 3 -13.69 -9.25 5.65
CA ARG A 3 -12.37 -8.70 5.34
C ARG A 3 -11.66 -9.67 4.40
N HIS A 4 -11.54 -9.32 3.13
CA HIS A 4 -10.60 -9.97 2.23
C HIS A 4 -9.21 -9.40 2.48
N SER A 5 -8.47 -10.07 3.35
CA SER A 5 -7.02 -9.92 3.47
C SER A 5 -6.37 -10.56 2.25
N HIS A 6 -5.97 -9.74 1.28
CA HIS A 6 -5.04 -10.16 0.24
C HIS A 6 -3.65 -10.33 0.87
N SER A 7 -3.37 -11.54 1.36
CA SER A 7 -2.02 -11.96 1.74
C SER A 7 -1.10 -12.02 0.51
N PRO A 8 0.21 -11.79 0.66
CA PRO A 8 1.18 -11.92 -0.40
C PRO A 8 1.35 -13.40 -0.78
N LYS A 9 0.56 -13.87 -1.76
CA LYS A 9 0.55 -15.27 -2.24
C LYS A 9 1.93 -15.78 -2.71
N VAL A 10 2.83 -14.89 -3.12
CA VAL A 10 4.07 -15.27 -3.82
C VAL A 10 5.12 -15.90 -2.88
N CYS A 11 5.16 -15.53 -1.60
CA CYS A 11 6.13 -16.12 -0.66
C CYS A 11 5.63 -17.43 -0.01
N ALA A 12 4.31 -17.60 0.11
CA ALA A 12 3.74 -18.79 0.75
C ALA A 12 3.85 -20.05 -0.14
N GLU A 13 3.71 -19.92 -1.46
CA GLU A 13 3.81 -21.07 -2.37
C GLU A 13 5.22 -21.69 -2.37
N ALA A 14 6.29 -20.88 -2.33
CA ALA A 14 7.65 -21.41 -2.34
C ALA A 14 8.01 -22.18 -1.04
N ALA A 15 7.53 -21.69 0.11
CA ALA A 15 7.77 -22.35 1.41
C ALA A 15 6.98 -23.66 1.54
N VAL A 16 5.74 -23.72 1.04
CA VAL A 16 4.91 -24.93 1.06
C VAL A 16 5.45 -26.01 0.12
N VAL A 17 6.05 -25.62 -1.01
CA VAL A 17 6.67 -26.57 -1.96
C VAL A 17 7.98 -27.14 -1.41
N ALA A 18 8.77 -26.37 -0.66
CA ALA A 18 10.00 -26.87 -0.04
C ALA A 18 9.73 -27.96 1.02
N SER A 19 8.62 -27.88 1.76
CA SER A 19 8.25 -28.85 2.79
C SER A 19 7.70 -30.18 2.28
N SER A 20 7.42 -30.31 0.98
CA SER A 20 6.89 -31.53 0.35
C SER A 20 7.86 -32.18 -0.65
N LEU A 21 9.10 -31.69 -0.72
CA LEU A 21 10.12 -32.30 -1.57
C LEU A 21 10.55 -33.67 -0.99
N PRO A 22 10.67 -34.71 -1.84
CA PRO A 22 11.27 -35.98 -1.43
C PRO A 22 12.68 -35.74 -0.86
N GLU A 23 13.04 -36.48 0.19
CA GLU A 23 14.35 -36.39 0.86
C GLU A 23 15.53 -36.53 -0.13
N THR A 24 15.30 -37.28 -1.21
CA THR A 24 16.23 -37.48 -2.33
C THR A 24 16.48 -36.24 -3.20
N GLU A 25 15.75 -35.13 -3.03
CA GLU A 25 15.97 -33.88 -3.77
C GLU A 25 16.62 -32.77 -2.91
N LEU A 26 16.74 -32.98 -1.59
CA LEU A 26 17.30 -32.00 -0.65
C LEU A 26 18.74 -31.61 -1.00
N HIS A 27 19.53 -32.58 -1.48
CA HIS A 27 20.93 -32.36 -1.88
C HIS A 27 21.08 -31.44 -3.11
N LYS A 28 19.98 -31.07 -3.80
CA LYS A 28 19.98 -30.16 -4.94
C LYS A 28 19.48 -28.75 -4.60
N LEU A 29 19.13 -28.48 -3.35
CA LEU A 29 18.61 -27.18 -2.91
C LEU A 29 19.61 -26.03 -3.07
N TRP A 30 20.91 -26.33 -3.02
CA TRP A 30 21.97 -25.35 -3.23
C TRP A 30 22.08 -24.89 -4.70
N ILE A 31 21.54 -25.66 -5.66
CA ILE A 31 21.55 -25.31 -7.07
C ILE A 31 20.42 -24.33 -7.36
N HIS A 32 20.76 -23.13 -7.82
CA HIS A 32 19.81 -22.05 -8.07
C HIS A 32 20.28 -21.16 -9.23
N CYS A 33 19.40 -20.29 -9.70
CA CYS A 33 19.74 -19.31 -10.74
C CYS A 33 20.45 -18.11 -10.12
N ASN A 34 21.62 -17.73 -10.65
CA ASN A 34 22.41 -16.59 -10.14
C ASN A 34 21.77 -15.21 -10.35
N ARG A 35 20.62 -15.13 -11.04
CA ARG A 35 19.90 -13.88 -11.30
C ARG A 35 18.62 -13.78 -10.48
N CYS A 36 17.73 -14.77 -10.59
CA CYS A 36 16.43 -14.74 -9.91
C CYS A 36 16.35 -15.62 -8.66
N PHE A 37 17.41 -16.40 -8.37
CA PHE A 37 17.51 -17.27 -7.19
C PHE A 37 16.44 -18.36 -7.09
N GLU A 38 15.75 -18.67 -8.20
CA GLU A 38 14.87 -19.83 -8.29
C GLU A 38 15.70 -21.10 -8.11
N GLN A 39 15.21 -22.03 -7.29
CA GLN A 39 15.90 -23.28 -6.99
C GLN A 39 15.63 -24.35 -8.05
N PHE A 40 16.66 -25.13 -8.37
CA PHE A 40 16.57 -26.23 -9.32
C PHE A 40 15.63 -27.34 -8.83
N ALA A 41 15.63 -27.63 -7.53
CA ALA A 41 14.83 -28.70 -6.91
C ALA A 41 13.32 -28.54 -7.14
N ILE A 42 12.84 -27.31 -7.34
CA ILE A 42 11.43 -27.00 -7.62
C ILE A 42 11.02 -27.49 -9.03
N LYS A 43 11.99 -27.73 -9.94
CA LYS A 43 11.78 -28.23 -11.31
C LYS A 43 10.79 -27.38 -12.15
N ARG A 44 10.61 -26.10 -11.79
CA ARG A 44 9.70 -25.18 -12.49
C ARG A 44 10.22 -24.70 -13.84
N HIS A 45 11.54 -24.60 -13.97
CA HIS A 45 12.21 -24.07 -15.14
C HIS A 45 13.38 -24.94 -15.54
N VAL A 46 13.75 -24.86 -16.81
CA VAL A 46 15.00 -25.43 -17.30
C VAL A 46 16.17 -24.56 -16.84
N PHE A 47 17.23 -25.19 -16.37
CA PHE A 47 18.47 -24.51 -15.95
C PHE A 47 19.58 -24.77 -16.95
N PHE A 48 20.46 -23.80 -17.09
CA PHE A 48 21.61 -23.83 -17.98
C PHE A 48 22.88 -23.52 -17.19
N LEU A 49 23.91 -24.35 -17.35
CA LEU A 49 25.27 -24.04 -16.97
C LEU A 49 25.94 -23.33 -18.15
N LEU A 50 26.35 -22.09 -17.93
CA LEU A 50 27.02 -21.26 -18.93
C LEU A 50 28.55 -21.47 -18.89
N ALA A 51 29.26 -21.24 -20.00
CA ALA A 51 30.71 -21.42 -20.07
C ALA A 51 31.49 -20.47 -19.12
N CYS A 52 30.88 -19.35 -18.71
CA CYS A 52 31.40 -18.49 -17.65
C CYS A 52 31.14 -19.04 -16.23
N GLN A 53 30.71 -20.29 -16.09
CA GLN A 53 30.41 -20.98 -14.83
C GLN A 53 29.30 -20.34 -13.99
N HIS A 54 28.37 -19.63 -14.63
CA HIS A 54 27.15 -19.16 -13.97
C HIS A 54 25.99 -20.09 -14.30
N VAL A 55 25.12 -20.33 -13.31
CA VAL A 55 23.88 -21.09 -13.48
C VAL A 55 22.75 -20.10 -13.73
N SER A 56 21.94 -20.33 -14.76
CA SER A 56 20.82 -19.46 -15.12
C SER A 56 19.60 -20.27 -15.53
N CYS A 57 18.42 -19.87 -15.08
CA CYS A 57 17.17 -20.46 -15.56
C CYS A 57 16.79 -19.90 -16.94
N GLU A 58 15.93 -20.62 -17.65
CA GLU A 58 15.38 -20.28 -18.96
C GLU A 58 14.81 -18.86 -19.03
N LYS A 59 14.12 -18.41 -17.97
CA LYS A 59 13.56 -17.04 -17.88
C LYS A 59 14.62 -15.94 -17.85
N CYS A 60 15.78 -16.25 -17.26
CA CYS A 60 16.80 -15.24 -16.97
C CYS A 60 17.85 -15.13 -18.05
N VAL A 61 18.08 -16.22 -18.78
CA VAL A 61 19.04 -16.27 -19.87
C VAL A 61 18.38 -15.78 -21.16
N LYS A 62 19.11 -14.99 -21.96
CA LYS A 62 18.65 -14.61 -23.30
C LYS A 62 19.35 -15.51 -24.31
N SER A 63 18.58 -16.26 -25.09
CA SER A 63 19.12 -17.03 -26.21
C SER A 63 19.39 -16.11 -27.39
N CYS A 64 20.58 -16.22 -27.95
CA CYS A 64 20.91 -15.67 -29.26
C CYS A 64 20.98 -16.84 -30.22
N LEU A 65 20.09 -16.87 -31.21
CA LEU A 65 20.20 -17.84 -32.29
C LEU A 65 21.57 -17.64 -32.96
N GLY A 66 22.28 -18.75 -33.17
CA GLY A 66 23.54 -18.72 -33.92
C GLY A 66 23.32 -18.17 -35.33
N ARG A 67 24.41 -17.77 -36.00
CA ARG A 67 24.32 -17.28 -37.39
C ARG A 67 23.83 -18.38 -38.33
N THR A 68 24.07 -19.64 -37.99
CA THR A 68 23.55 -20.80 -38.72
C THR A 68 22.74 -21.73 -37.81
N PRO A 69 21.74 -22.46 -38.33
CA PRO A 69 20.95 -23.44 -37.57
C PRO A 69 21.77 -24.59 -36.96
N SER A 70 22.99 -24.80 -37.46
CA SER A 70 23.92 -25.84 -36.98
C SER A 70 24.85 -25.36 -35.85
N ASP A 71 24.87 -24.06 -35.56
CA ASP A 71 25.73 -23.52 -34.51
C ASP A 71 25.20 -23.86 -33.12
N ALA A 72 26.13 -24.17 -32.20
CA ALA A 72 25.79 -24.36 -30.80
C ALA A 72 25.12 -23.11 -30.22
N LEU A 73 24.02 -23.28 -29.47
CA LEU A 73 23.27 -22.18 -28.87
C LEU A 73 24.17 -21.26 -28.03
N ILE A 74 24.13 -19.97 -28.35
CA ILE A 74 24.84 -18.91 -27.63
C ILE A 74 23.84 -18.22 -26.70
N TYR A 75 24.26 -17.96 -25.48
CA TYR A 75 23.46 -17.33 -24.45
C TYR A 75 24.15 -16.09 -23.92
N THR A 76 23.39 -15.03 -23.67
CA THR A 76 23.89 -13.88 -22.91
C THR A 76 23.76 -14.17 -21.42
N CYS A 77 24.88 -14.24 -20.72
CA CYS A 77 24.88 -14.45 -19.28
C CYS A 77 24.26 -13.25 -18.54
N PRO A 78 23.26 -13.44 -17.66
CA PRO A 78 22.66 -12.33 -16.94
C PRO A 78 23.52 -11.75 -15.81
N VAL A 79 24.61 -12.44 -15.43
CA VAL A 79 25.50 -12.02 -14.34
C VAL A 79 26.67 -11.19 -14.87
N CYS A 80 27.35 -11.67 -15.91
CA CYS A 80 28.53 -11.00 -16.48
C CYS A 80 28.30 -10.37 -17.86
N HIS A 81 27.10 -10.49 -18.42
CA HIS A 81 26.71 -9.94 -19.73
C HIS A 81 27.51 -10.43 -20.95
N LYS A 82 28.37 -11.44 -20.77
CA LYS A 82 29.13 -12.08 -21.85
C LYS A 82 28.24 -13.04 -22.64
N SER A 83 28.39 -13.04 -23.96
CA SER A 83 27.81 -14.05 -24.85
C SER A 83 28.67 -15.31 -24.81
N VAL A 84 28.10 -16.38 -24.27
CA VAL A 84 28.81 -17.63 -23.99
C VAL A 84 27.96 -18.84 -24.39
N ARG A 85 28.61 -19.96 -24.67
CA ARG A 85 27.90 -21.23 -24.85
C ARG A 85 27.32 -21.68 -23.51
N GLY A 86 26.23 -22.44 -23.56
CA GLY A 86 25.59 -23.01 -22.38
C GLY A 86 25.14 -24.44 -22.64
N ARG A 87 25.00 -25.21 -21.56
CA ARG A 87 24.42 -26.55 -21.60
C ARG A 87 23.31 -26.65 -20.58
N GLN A 88 22.23 -27.34 -20.94
CA GLN A 88 21.14 -27.61 -20.01
C GLN A 88 21.65 -28.48 -18.84
N VAL A 89 21.24 -28.10 -17.62
CA VAL A 89 21.47 -28.87 -16.40
C VAL A 89 20.50 -30.04 -16.36
N ASN A 90 20.97 -31.22 -16.77
CA ASN A 90 20.21 -32.46 -16.78
C ASN A 90 21.14 -33.68 -16.76
N ASN A 91 20.55 -34.88 -16.72
CA ASN A 91 21.29 -36.14 -16.72
C ASN A 91 21.99 -36.46 -18.06
N ALA A 92 21.74 -35.70 -19.13
CA ALA A 92 22.44 -35.86 -20.42
C ALA A 92 23.76 -35.06 -20.47
N MET A 93 24.07 -34.30 -19.42
CA MET A 93 25.29 -33.51 -19.35
C MET A 93 26.57 -34.40 -19.32
N PRO A 94 27.67 -33.97 -19.96
CA PRO A 94 28.97 -34.63 -19.83
C PRO A 94 29.42 -34.82 -18.37
N ASN A 95 30.07 -35.95 -18.08
CA ASN A 95 30.44 -36.33 -16.70
C ASN A 95 31.35 -35.29 -16.01
N ASN A 96 32.27 -34.66 -16.75
CA ASN A 96 33.12 -33.60 -16.21
C ASN A 96 32.32 -32.39 -15.70
N LEU A 97 31.23 -32.03 -16.37
CA LEU A 97 30.36 -30.93 -15.94
C LEU A 97 29.37 -31.36 -14.86
N LYS A 98 28.87 -32.61 -14.90
CA LYS A 98 28.03 -33.16 -13.82
C LYS A 98 28.73 -33.14 -12.47
N ARG A 99 30.04 -33.41 -12.44
CA ARG A 99 30.86 -33.34 -11.21
C ARG A 99 30.79 -31.97 -10.54
N MET A 100 30.58 -30.89 -11.29
CA MET A 100 30.43 -29.54 -10.71
C MET A 100 29.19 -29.43 -9.80
N PHE A 101 28.19 -30.29 -10.00
CA PHE A 101 26.95 -30.34 -9.23
C PHE A 101 26.94 -31.46 -8.19
N HIS A 102 28.10 -32.05 -7.86
CA HIS A 102 28.18 -33.07 -6.82
C HIS A 102 27.85 -32.44 -5.45
N PRO A 103 26.97 -33.06 -4.63
CA PRO A 103 26.56 -32.49 -3.34
C PRO A 103 27.69 -32.46 -2.31
N GLU A 104 28.70 -33.32 -2.47
CA GLU A 104 29.89 -33.38 -1.62
C GLU A 104 31.15 -33.04 -2.45
N PRO A 105 31.46 -31.75 -2.70
CA PRO A 105 32.61 -31.35 -3.52
C PRO A 105 33.96 -31.68 -2.86
N TRP A 106 34.03 -31.70 -1.53
CA TRP A 106 35.26 -31.95 -0.76
C TRP A 106 35.83 -33.36 -0.98
N ASN A 107 34.98 -34.32 -1.37
CA ASN A 107 35.38 -35.68 -1.67
C ASN A 107 36.04 -35.84 -3.05
N LEU A 108 36.05 -34.80 -3.90
CA LEU A 108 36.53 -34.89 -5.28
C LEU A 108 37.94 -34.33 -5.51
N ALA A 109 38.56 -33.65 -4.53
CA ALA A 109 39.89 -33.04 -4.64
C ALA A 109 40.12 -32.18 -5.91
N LEU A 110 39.09 -31.41 -6.31
CA LEU A 110 39.12 -30.55 -7.50
C LEU A 110 38.77 -29.10 -7.14
N ASP A 111 39.80 -28.25 -6.98
CA ASP A 111 39.67 -26.84 -6.56
C ASP A 111 38.67 -26.03 -7.40
N HIS A 112 38.57 -26.33 -8.70
CA HIS A 112 37.67 -25.60 -9.60
C HIS A 112 36.19 -25.90 -9.33
N ILE A 113 35.85 -27.11 -8.85
CA ILE A 113 34.48 -27.47 -8.48
C ILE A 113 34.10 -26.71 -7.21
N GLU A 114 34.96 -26.74 -6.20
CA GLU A 114 34.75 -26.02 -4.95
C GLU A 114 34.57 -24.52 -5.22
N LYS A 115 35.44 -23.92 -6.02
CA LYS A 115 35.34 -22.50 -6.40
C LYS A 115 34.02 -22.18 -7.09
N PHE A 116 33.55 -23.04 -8.00
CA PHE A 116 32.25 -22.87 -8.65
C PHE A 116 31.11 -22.87 -7.64
N GLN A 117 31.06 -23.88 -6.76
CA GLN A 117 30.00 -24.01 -5.77
C GLN A 117 30.02 -22.87 -4.74
N GLN A 118 31.20 -22.50 -4.23
CA GLN A 118 31.36 -21.36 -3.34
C GLN A 118 30.92 -20.05 -4.02
N THR A 119 31.23 -19.85 -5.30
CA THR A 119 30.81 -18.65 -6.04
C THR A 119 29.28 -18.62 -6.18
N ASN A 120 28.67 -19.76 -6.52
CA ASN A 120 27.22 -19.91 -6.59
C ASN A 120 26.57 -19.59 -5.24
N GLN A 121 27.09 -20.15 -4.15
CA GLN A 121 26.60 -19.90 -2.79
C GLN A 121 26.74 -18.42 -2.39
N LYS A 122 27.90 -17.79 -2.67
CA LYS A 122 28.11 -16.36 -2.40
C LYS A 122 27.08 -15.47 -3.08
N HIS A 123 26.63 -15.81 -4.30
CA HIS A 123 25.56 -15.07 -4.95
C HIS A 123 24.24 -15.19 -4.18
N PHE A 124 23.91 -16.40 -3.71
CA PHE A 124 22.72 -16.64 -2.88
C PHE A 124 22.75 -15.87 -1.57
N ASP A 125 23.88 -15.93 -0.85
CA ASP A 125 24.04 -15.25 0.44
C ASP A 125 23.86 -13.73 0.28
N LYS A 126 24.43 -13.16 -0.79
CA LYS A 126 24.26 -11.73 -1.12
C LYS A 126 22.81 -11.36 -1.41
N TYR A 127 22.06 -12.25 -2.06
CA TYR A 127 20.63 -12.07 -2.29
C TYR A 127 19.83 -12.17 -1.00
N LYS A 128 20.14 -13.16 -0.15
CA LYS A 128 19.53 -13.33 1.16
C LYS A 128 19.71 -12.08 2.02
N GLU A 129 20.95 -11.58 2.13
CA GLU A 129 21.27 -10.35 2.86
C GLU A 129 20.47 -9.14 2.32
N LYS A 130 20.37 -9.01 0.99
CA LYS A 130 19.55 -7.95 0.37
C LYS A 130 18.08 -8.09 0.74
N LYS A 131 17.53 -9.30 0.72
CA LYS A 131 16.12 -9.57 1.05
C LYS A 131 15.82 -9.35 2.53
N GLU A 132 16.74 -9.70 3.43
CA GLU A 132 16.63 -9.40 4.85
C GLU A 132 16.56 -7.90 5.08
N LYS A 133 17.45 -7.10 4.46
CA LYS A 133 17.39 -5.63 4.55
C LYS A 133 16.09 -5.04 4.00
N GLU A 134 15.55 -5.60 2.91
CA GLU A 134 14.25 -5.20 2.35
C GLU A 134 13.10 -5.50 3.33
N LEU A 135 13.10 -6.67 3.97
CA LEU A 135 12.11 -7.05 4.97
C LEU A 135 12.19 -6.17 6.22
N ASP A 136 13.40 -5.89 6.72
CA ASP A 136 13.61 -5.00 7.87
C ASP A 136 13.09 -3.59 7.60
N LYS A 137 13.28 -3.08 6.38
CA LYS A 137 12.74 -1.78 5.97
C LYS A 137 11.21 -1.81 5.96
N LEU A 138 10.61 -2.84 5.35
CA LEU A 138 9.16 -2.99 5.30
C LEU A 138 8.54 -3.12 6.70
N ASP A 139 9.19 -3.84 7.61
CA ASP A 139 8.71 -3.95 8.99
C ASP A 139 8.71 -2.59 9.69
N LYS A 140 9.78 -1.80 9.54
CA LYS A 140 9.86 -0.42 10.06
C LYS A 140 8.75 0.47 9.49
N ASP A 141 8.49 0.38 8.18
CA ASP A 141 7.43 1.14 7.52
C ASP A 141 6.03 0.73 8.04
N ILE A 142 5.81 -0.57 8.28
CA ILE A 142 4.57 -1.10 8.87
C ILE A 142 4.41 -0.60 10.30
N GLN A 143 5.47 -0.61 11.11
CA GLN A 143 5.44 -0.12 12.48
C GLN A 143 5.13 1.38 12.54
N LEU A 144 5.74 2.18 11.65
CA LEU A 144 5.46 3.60 11.52
C LEU A 144 4.01 3.86 11.10
N ALA A 145 3.50 3.15 10.09
CA ALA A 145 2.11 3.29 9.65
C ALA A 145 1.13 2.96 10.79
N LYS A 146 1.42 1.90 11.57
CA LYS A 146 0.63 1.53 12.75
C LYS A 146 0.64 2.65 13.80
N SER A 147 1.79 3.23 14.12
CA SER A 147 1.88 4.29 15.14
C SER A 147 1.12 5.55 14.73
N VAL A 148 1.27 5.99 13.47
CA VAL A 148 0.53 7.13 12.91
C VAL A 148 -0.98 6.90 12.94
N CYS A 149 -1.44 5.72 12.53
CA CYS A 149 -2.87 5.38 12.57
C CYS A 149 -3.43 5.37 14.01
N GLN A 150 -2.66 4.85 14.97
CA GLN A 150 -3.05 4.87 16.39
C GLN A 150 -3.10 6.30 16.93
N GLN A 151 -2.15 7.15 16.58
CA GLN A 151 -2.14 8.56 16.96
C GLN A 151 -3.37 9.29 16.41
N HIS A 152 -3.63 9.19 15.11
CA HIS A 152 -4.80 9.82 14.50
C HIS A 152 -6.12 9.31 15.09
N PHE A 153 -6.20 8.02 15.43
CA PHE A 153 -7.37 7.49 16.11
C PHE A 153 -7.59 8.16 17.47
N ARG A 154 -6.52 8.33 18.28
CA ARG A 154 -6.60 9.01 19.58
C ARG A 154 -7.01 10.47 19.43
N GLU A 155 -6.40 11.19 18.49
CA GLU A 155 -6.75 12.58 18.16
C GLU A 155 -8.22 12.70 17.75
N GLN A 156 -8.71 11.79 16.92
CA GLN A 156 -10.11 11.77 16.50
C GLN A 156 -11.06 11.54 17.68
N GLN A 157 -10.70 10.69 18.65
CA GLN A 157 -11.50 10.51 19.86
C GLN A 157 -11.53 11.78 20.72
N MET A 158 -10.38 12.46 20.87
CA MET A 158 -10.30 13.74 21.57
C MET A 158 -11.20 14.80 20.92
N LEU A 159 -11.11 14.96 19.60
CA LEU A 159 -11.94 15.90 18.84
C LEU A 159 -13.44 15.59 18.95
N ARG A 160 -13.83 14.32 19.03
CA ARG A 160 -15.23 13.93 19.27
C ARG A 160 -15.72 14.41 20.64
N VAL A 161 -14.90 14.28 21.68
CA VAL A 161 -15.22 14.75 23.03
C VAL A 161 -15.33 16.28 23.04
N GLU A 162 -14.39 16.98 22.43
CA GLU A 162 -14.40 18.45 22.34
C GLU A 162 -15.62 18.97 21.58
N ARG A 163 -15.96 18.34 20.45
CA ARG A 163 -17.17 18.67 19.68
C ARG A 163 -18.43 18.55 20.54
N ARG A 164 -18.54 17.50 21.36
CA ARG A 164 -19.67 17.34 22.29
C ARG A 164 -19.69 18.44 23.35
N LYS A 165 -18.54 18.79 23.94
CA LYS A 165 -18.42 19.89 24.93
C LYS A 165 -18.87 21.22 24.33
N LEU A 166 -18.39 21.54 23.12
CA LEU A 166 -18.76 22.77 22.41
C LEU A 166 -20.25 22.80 22.06
N ALA A 167 -20.82 21.69 21.59
CA ALA A 167 -22.25 21.59 21.30
C ALA A 167 -23.12 21.87 22.54
N MET A 168 -22.72 21.32 23.69
CA MET A 168 -23.40 21.60 24.97
C MET A 168 -23.29 23.08 25.38
N ARG A 169 -22.11 23.69 25.23
CA ARG A 169 -21.90 25.11 25.55
C ARG A 169 -22.73 26.02 24.65
N VAL A 170 -22.79 25.75 23.35
CA VAL A 170 -23.66 26.48 22.40
C VAL A 170 -25.11 26.38 22.82
N ARG A 171 -25.59 25.19 23.22
CA ARG A 171 -26.97 25.02 23.72
C ARG A 171 -27.23 25.85 24.97
N GLN A 172 -26.32 25.86 25.94
CA GLN A 172 -26.44 26.67 27.15
C GLN A 172 -26.49 28.17 26.84
N ILE A 173 -25.61 28.67 25.98
CA ILE A 173 -25.60 30.08 25.57
C ILE A 173 -26.92 30.45 24.90
N LYS A 174 -27.44 29.62 23.97
CA LYS A 174 -28.74 29.85 23.33
C LYS A 174 -29.87 29.96 24.36
N LEU A 175 -29.91 29.05 25.34
CA LEU A 175 -30.91 29.11 26.42
C LEU A 175 -30.78 30.38 27.26
N GLN A 176 -29.56 30.80 27.59
CA GLN A 176 -29.33 32.06 28.30
C GLN A 176 -29.78 33.29 27.49
N MET A 177 -29.55 33.29 26.17
CA MET A 177 -30.02 34.38 25.30
C MET A 177 -31.54 34.45 25.22
N VAL A 178 -32.23 33.31 25.14
CA VAL A 178 -33.71 33.26 25.17
C VAL A 178 -34.23 33.83 26.50
N LYS A 179 -33.69 33.39 27.64
CA LYS A 179 -34.06 33.89 28.97
C LYS A 179 -33.85 35.40 29.10
N LYS A 180 -32.71 35.93 28.64
CA LYS A 180 -32.43 37.38 28.66
C LYS A 180 -33.46 38.15 27.82
N LYS A 181 -33.79 37.64 26.63
CA LYS A 181 -34.78 38.26 25.74
C LYS A 181 -36.20 38.22 26.31
N GLU A 182 -36.58 37.16 27.00
CA GLU A 182 -37.86 37.06 27.70
C GLU A 182 -37.93 38.02 28.89
N ALA A 183 -36.87 38.11 29.69
CA ALA A 183 -36.77 39.07 30.78
C ALA A 183 -36.89 40.52 30.26
N GLU A 184 -36.19 40.85 29.17
CA GLU A 184 -36.29 42.16 28.53
C GLU A 184 -37.72 42.47 28.06
N ARG A 185 -38.39 41.50 27.42
CA ARG A 185 -39.81 41.63 27.02
C ARG A 185 -40.73 41.86 28.21
N PHE A 186 -40.49 41.16 29.32
CA PHE A 186 -41.24 41.33 30.56
C PHE A 186 -41.04 42.74 31.16
N TYR A 187 -39.80 43.23 31.21
CA TYR A 187 -39.52 44.61 31.67
C TYR A 187 -40.19 45.67 30.78
N ILE A 188 -40.15 45.50 29.46
CA ILE A 188 -40.80 46.43 28.52
C ILE A 188 -42.32 46.42 28.71
N SER A 189 -42.94 45.26 28.89
CA SER A 189 -44.40 45.17 29.10
C SER A 189 -44.83 45.77 30.44
N GLN A 190 -44.06 45.53 31.51
CA GLN A 190 -44.32 46.15 32.82
C GLN A 190 -44.22 47.68 32.75
N ARG A 191 -43.19 48.22 32.10
CA ARG A 191 -43.02 49.67 31.90
C ARG A 191 -44.18 50.31 31.11
N ARG A 192 -44.77 49.59 30.14
CA ARG A 192 -45.94 50.08 29.40
C ARG A 192 -47.17 50.19 30.30
N ARG A 193 -47.47 49.16 31.11
CA ARG A 193 -48.60 49.17 32.05
C ARG A 193 -48.51 50.33 33.05
N SER A 194 -47.33 50.56 33.63
CA SER A 194 -47.12 51.66 34.58
C SER A 194 -47.27 53.07 33.96
N LYS A 195 -47.17 53.22 32.63
CA LYS A 195 -47.45 54.49 31.95
C LYS A 195 -48.95 54.67 31.67
N GLU A 196 -49.66 53.60 31.36
CA GLU A 196 -51.11 53.63 31.11
C GLU A 196 -51.90 54.02 32.38
N ASP A 197 -51.48 53.54 33.56
CA ASP A 197 -52.10 53.91 34.85
C ASP A 197 -51.93 55.40 35.24
N ARG A 198 -51.02 56.13 34.58
CA ARG A 198 -50.82 57.58 34.80
C ARG A 198 -51.51 58.47 33.77
N GLN A 199 -52.06 57.91 32.69
CA GLN A 199 -52.74 58.67 31.62
C GLN A 199 -54.27 58.46 31.59
N GLY A 200 -54.86 58.04 32.71
CA GLY A 200 -56.29 58.11 32.94
C GLY A 200 -56.78 59.54 33.23
N SER A 201 -56.61 60.49 32.29
CA SER A 201 -57.45 61.68 32.12
C SER A 201 -56.96 62.55 30.97
N THR A 202 -57.24 62.18 29.72
CA THR A 202 -57.55 63.15 28.66
C THR A 202 -58.23 62.45 27.48
N LEU A 203 -59.53 62.68 27.35
CA LEU A 203 -60.31 62.42 26.14
C LEU A 203 -59.72 63.20 24.97
N GLY A 204 -59.40 62.53 23.86
CA GLY A 204 -58.87 63.20 22.68
C GLY A 204 -58.68 62.29 21.47
N SER A 205 -59.69 62.27 20.61
CA SER A 205 -59.71 61.73 19.25
C SER A 205 -58.41 61.88 18.46
N ARG A 206 -58.08 60.86 17.67
CA ARG A 206 -58.20 60.91 16.19
C ARG A 206 -57.72 59.62 15.54
N ALA A 207 -58.58 59.10 14.66
CA ALA A 207 -58.26 58.10 13.67
C ALA A 207 -57.08 58.57 12.79
N SER A 208 -56.21 57.64 12.40
CA SER A 208 -55.28 57.81 11.29
C SER A 208 -55.22 56.53 10.46
N PRO A 209 -55.16 56.67 9.13
CA PRO A 209 -55.45 55.58 8.22
C PRO A 209 -54.28 54.62 8.04
N SER A 210 -54.68 53.38 7.89
CA SER A 210 -53.91 52.19 7.50
C SER A 210 -53.16 52.42 6.19
N PHE A 211 -51.83 52.52 6.26
CA PHE A 211 -50.94 52.24 5.12
C PHE A 211 -50.32 50.86 5.31
N ARG A 212 -50.93 49.85 4.69
CA ARG A 212 -50.33 48.52 4.51
C ARG A 212 -49.20 48.63 3.49
N LYS A 213 -47.96 48.37 3.91
CA LYS A 213 -46.88 47.98 2.99
C LYS A 213 -46.90 46.45 2.84
N PRO A 214 -46.89 45.90 1.61
CA PRO A 214 -46.77 44.46 1.40
C PRO A 214 -45.35 44.00 1.75
N MET A 215 -45.21 43.05 2.68
CA MET A 215 -43.98 42.27 2.81
C MET A 215 -43.98 41.12 1.80
N PRO A 216 -42.84 40.79 1.18
CA PRO A 216 -42.71 39.63 0.30
C PRO A 216 -42.71 38.32 1.11
N PRO A 217 -43.09 37.19 0.47
CA PRO A 217 -43.25 35.91 1.15
C PRO A 217 -41.91 35.27 1.52
N PRO A 218 -41.86 34.40 2.55
CA PRO A 218 -40.70 33.59 2.85
C PRO A 218 -40.59 32.47 1.81
N GLN A 219 -39.45 32.41 1.12
CA GLN A 219 -39.12 31.26 0.28
C GLN A 219 -38.90 30.03 1.18
N SER A 220 -39.89 29.15 1.17
CA SER A 220 -39.75 27.74 1.48
C SER A 220 -38.91 27.09 0.37
N MET A 221 -37.72 26.59 0.73
CA MET A 221 -37.02 25.59 -0.08
C MET A 221 -37.10 24.28 0.68
N GLN A 222 -38.15 23.54 0.34
CA GLN A 222 -38.36 22.15 0.65
C GLN A 222 -37.20 21.34 0.06
N ALA A 223 -36.60 20.51 0.90
CA ALA A 223 -35.79 19.38 0.46
C ALA A 223 -36.70 18.34 -0.21
N THR A 224 -36.35 17.92 -1.43
CA THR A 224 -36.53 16.55 -1.91
C THR A 224 -35.64 16.28 -3.13
N ILE A 225 -34.77 15.29 -2.96
CA ILE A 225 -34.52 14.17 -3.88
C ILE A 225 -34.14 14.55 -5.31
N ASP A 226 -32.83 14.44 -5.61
CA ASP A 226 -32.39 13.86 -6.87
C ASP A 226 -31.11 13.04 -6.64
N ALA A 227 -31.36 11.77 -6.34
CA ALA A 227 -30.40 10.69 -6.36
C ALA A 227 -30.55 9.93 -7.69
N ALA A 228 -30.13 10.53 -8.80
CA ALA A 228 -29.89 9.83 -10.07
C ALA A 228 -29.06 10.73 -11.00
N ASN A 229 -27.99 10.19 -11.59
CA ASN A 229 -27.09 10.81 -12.57
C ASN A 229 -25.97 11.74 -12.07
N ARG A 230 -24.92 11.12 -11.50
CA ARG A 230 -23.51 11.44 -11.86
C ARG A 230 -22.63 10.21 -11.65
N ARG A 231 -22.83 9.22 -12.53
CA ARG A 231 -21.76 8.29 -12.91
C ARG A 231 -20.88 9.00 -13.93
N GLN A 232 -19.58 8.68 -13.85
CA GLN A 232 -18.50 9.06 -14.76
C GLN A 232 -17.92 10.47 -14.52
N GLN A 233 -16.91 10.53 -13.64
CA GLN A 233 -15.56 10.83 -14.09
C GLN A 233 -14.56 10.38 -13.02
N ILE A 234 -13.79 9.37 -13.41
CA ILE A 234 -12.60 8.87 -12.74
C ILE A 234 -11.55 9.98 -12.85
N THR A 235 -11.30 10.71 -11.77
CA THR A 235 -10.11 11.55 -11.67
C THR A 235 -9.00 10.69 -11.06
N SER A 236 -8.13 10.21 -11.95
CA SER A 236 -6.86 9.57 -11.64
C SER A 236 -6.06 10.36 -10.60
N PHE A 237 -5.41 9.65 -9.68
CA PHE A 237 -4.35 10.20 -8.86
C PHE A 237 -3.20 10.64 -9.78
N LEU A 238 -3.02 11.95 -9.94
CA LEU A 238 -1.76 12.52 -10.39
C LEU A 238 -0.76 12.30 -9.25
N GLN A 239 0.09 11.29 -9.39
CA GLN A 239 1.36 11.25 -8.68
C GLN A 239 2.29 12.22 -9.39
N ASP A 240 2.67 13.30 -8.70
CA ASP A 240 3.81 14.11 -9.11
C ASP A 240 5.07 13.26 -8.98
N SER A 241 5.57 12.80 -10.11
CA SER A 241 6.92 12.26 -10.24
C SER A 241 7.90 13.42 -10.28
N ASN A 242 8.48 13.78 -9.13
CA ASN A 242 9.74 14.53 -9.10
C ASN A 242 10.82 13.66 -8.47
N ASN A 243 11.41 12.82 -9.32
CA ASN A 243 12.77 12.36 -9.17
C ASN A 243 13.70 13.55 -9.45
N SER A 244 14.38 14.03 -8.42
CA SER A 244 15.63 14.79 -8.57
C SER A 244 16.55 14.36 -7.44
N PHE A 245 17.31 13.30 -7.69
CA PHE A 245 18.60 13.11 -7.06
C PHE A 245 19.61 13.05 -8.20
N ASP A 246 20.23 14.20 -8.45
CA ASP A 246 21.52 14.27 -9.13
C ASP A 246 22.61 14.02 -8.08
N LEU A 247 23.46 13.03 -8.41
CA LEU A 247 24.82 12.71 -7.93
C LEU A 247 25.04 12.54 -6.41
#